data_AF-A0A947A5C4-F1
#
_entry.id   AF-A0A947A5C4-F1
#
_cell.length_a   1.000
_cell.length_b   1.000
_cell.length_c   1.000
_cell.angle_alpha   90.00
_cell.angle_beta   90.00
_cell.angle_gamma   90.00
#
_symmetry.space_group_name_H-M   'P 1'
#
loop_
_entity.id
_entity.type
_entity.pdbx_description
1 polymer ?
#
loop_
_entity_poly.entity_id
_entity_poly.type
_entity_poly.pdbx_seq_one_letter_code
_entity_poly.pdbx_strand_id
1 'polypeptide(L)'
;MKRFQQLLLALFFIFFSTDNALFGQRNKARNTGNTEQPAPYKRPKLVVGIVVDQMRYDYLTRFWDHYGEGGFKRLVNEGFNCRNNHFNYAPTSTGPGHASVYTGTTPATHGIIGNNWYDKYSNSSVYCASDTTQTSVGTASDAGMMSP
;
A
#
# COMPACT_ATOMS: atom_id res chain seq x y z
N MET A 1 29.62 60.46 -9.26
CA MET A 1 30.08 59.78 -8.03
C MET A 1 29.11 58.71 -7.50
N LYS A 2 27.78 58.90 -7.48
CA LYS A 2 26.83 57.90 -6.96
C LYS A 2 26.70 56.59 -7.78
N ARG A 3 26.90 56.61 -9.11
CA ARG A 3 26.88 55.40 -9.95
C ARG A 3 28.16 54.55 -9.86
N PHE A 4 29.29 55.14 -9.47
CA PHE A 4 30.55 54.43 -9.28
C PHE A 4 30.59 53.70 -7.92
N GLN A 5 29.97 54.28 -6.89
CA GLN A 5 29.74 53.60 -5.61
C GLN A 5 28.79 52.40 -5.73
N GLN A 6 27.76 52.47 -6.58
CA GLN A 6 26.85 51.33 -6.82
C GLN A 6 27.53 50.17 -7.55
N LEU A 7 28.48 50.44 -8.46
CA LEU A 7 29.26 49.40 -9.14
C LEU A 7 30.28 48.74 -8.19
N LEU A 8 30.90 49.51 -7.29
CA LEU A 8 31.79 48.97 -6.27
C LEU A 8 31.05 48.11 -5.23
N LEU A 9 29.81 48.47 -4.88
CA LEU A 9 28.97 47.68 -3.96
C LEU A 9 28.52 46.36 -4.59
N ALA A 10 28.21 46.35 -5.89
CA ALA A 10 27.81 45.14 -6.62
C ALA A 10 28.97 44.14 -6.77
N LEU A 11 30.20 44.62 -6.96
CA LEU A 11 31.40 43.78 -7.03
C LEU A 11 31.78 43.18 -5.66
N PHE A 12 31.47 43.87 -4.56
CA PHE A 12 31.68 43.33 -3.20
C PHE A 12 30.70 42.19 -2.86
N PHE A 13 29.47 42.21 -3.42
CA PHE A 13 28.47 41.16 -3.21
C PHE A 13 28.74 39.88 -4.01
N ILE A 14 29.39 39.98 -5.18
CA ILE A 14 29.71 38.81 -6.02
C ILE A 14 30.92 38.03 -5.49
N PHE A 15 31.81 38.67 -4.73
CA PHE A 15 32.98 38.01 -4.13
C PHE A 15 32.68 37.26 -2.81
N PHE A 16 31.53 37.49 -2.18
CA PHE A 16 31.14 36.81 -0.93
C PHE A 16 30.25 35.57 -1.12
N SER A 17 29.89 35.22 -2.37
CA SER A 17 29.02 34.06 -2.65
C SER A 17 29.78 32.78 -3.03
N THR A 18 31.11 32.74 -2.88
CA THR A 18 31.91 31.52 -3.10
C THR A 18 32.71 31.11 -1.86
N ASP A 19 32.06 31.09 -0.70
CA ASP A 19 32.54 30.23 0.40
C ASP A 19 32.03 28.81 0.13
N ASN A 20 32.85 28.05 -0.60
CA ASN A 20 32.85 26.60 -0.49
C ASN A 20 33.24 26.27 0.95
N ALA A 21 32.25 26.23 1.84
CA ALA A 21 32.38 25.57 3.11
C ALA A 21 32.62 24.08 2.81
N LEU A 22 33.89 23.73 2.63
CA LEU A 22 34.41 22.39 2.84
C LEU A 22 34.22 22.11 4.34
N PHE A 23 33.00 21.76 4.72
CA PHE A 23 32.70 21.18 6.01
C PHE A 23 33.24 19.75 5.94
N GLY A 24 34.56 19.63 6.13
CA GLY A 24 35.20 18.34 6.33
C GLY A 24 34.50 17.67 7.51
N GLN A 25 33.81 16.56 7.25
CA GLN A 25 33.25 15.72 8.29
C GLN A 25 34.38 15.37 9.25
N ARG A 26 34.36 15.95 10.45
CA ARG A 26 35.08 15.38 11.59
C ARG A 26 34.57 13.95 11.72
N ASN A 27 35.42 12.98 11.39
CA ASN A 27 35.20 11.58 11.70
C ASN A 27 35.07 11.48 13.22
N LYS A 28 33.84 11.60 13.73
CA LYS A 28 33.49 11.14 15.06
C LYS A 28 33.75 9.65 15.00
N ALA A 29 34.83 9.22 15.66
CA ALA A 29 35.17 7.82 15.78
C ALA A 29 33.88 7.05 16.05
N ARG A 30 33.53 6.15 15.12
CA ARG A 30 32.35 5.31 15.21
C ARG A 30 32.54 4.52 16.50
N ASN A 31 31.88 4.97 17.57
CA ASN A 31 31.82 4.22 18.79
C ASN A 31 31.10 2.93 18.39
N THR A 32 31.87 1.84 18.23
CA THR A 32 31.36 0.47 18.17
C THR A 32 30.83 0.12 19.56
N GLY A 33 29.89 0.93 20.04
CA GLY A 33 29.02 0.57 21.14
C GLY A 33 28.11 -0.50 20.58
N ASN A 34 28.25 -1.70 21.14
CA ASN A 34 27.35 -2.85 21.07
C ASN A 34 26.16 -2.62 20.12
N THR A 35 26.23 -3.18 18.92
CA THR A 35 25.02 -3.47 18.16
C THR A 35 24.15 -4.34 19.05
N GLU A 36 23.20 -3.72 19.74
CA GLU A 36 22.11 -4.42 20.39
C GLU A 36 21.46 -5.27 19.31
N GLN A 37 21.72 -6.57 19.36
CA GLN A 37 21.09 -7.53 18.48
C GLN A 37 19.59 -7.37 18.71
N PRO A 38 18.80 -6.97 17.70
CA PRO A 38 17.38 -6.77 17.88
C PRO A 38 16.79 -8.06 18.45
N ALA A 39 16.06 -7.93 19.55
CA ALA A 39 15.43 -9.06 20.21
C ALA A 39 14.67 -9.89 19.16
N PRO A 40 14.72 -11.23 19.24
CA PRO A 40 14.12 -12.09 18.22
C PRO A 40 12.65 -11.72 18.02
N TYR A 41 12.27 -11.37 16.79
CA TYR A 41 10.91 -10.98 16.45
C TYR A 41 9.96 -12.12 16.80
N LYS A 42 9.14 -11.91 17.84
CA LYS A 42 8.17 -12.90 18.28
C LYS A 42 7.06 -12.98 17.23
N ARG A 43 6.93 -14.14 16.59
CA ARG A 43 5.87 -14.37 15.60
C ARG A 43 4.49 -14.19 16.25
N PRO A 44 3.57 -13.46 15.62
CA PRO A 44 2.20 -13.34 16.13
C PRO A 44 1.52 -14.71 16.11
N LYS A 45 0.69 -14.98 17.13
CA LYS A 45 -0.08 -16.23 17.21
C LYS A 45 -1.26 -16.27 16.24
N LEU A 46 -1.74 -15.08 15.82
CA LEU A 46 -2.88 -14.89 14.94
C LEU A 46 -2.61 -13.69 14.04
N VAL A 47 -2.92 -13.85 12.75
CA VAL A 47 -2.97 -12.75 11.78
C VAL A 47 -4.38 -12.71 11.23
N VAL A 48 -4.99 -11.52 11.24
CA VAL A 48 -6.34 -11.30 10.73
C VAL A 48 -6.26 -10.37 9.52
N GLY A 49 -6.62 -10.87 8.34
CA GLY A 49 -6.80 -10.07 7.14
C GLY A 49 -8.23 -9.54 7.06
N ILE A 50 -8.40 -8.23 6.92
CA ILE A 50 -9.70 -7.59 6.77
C ILE A 50 -9.69 -6.80 5.47
N VAL A 51 -10.60 -7.14 4.56
CA VAL A 51 -10.84 -6.41 3.31
C VAL A 51 -12.27 -5.90 3.36
N VAL A 52 -12.44 -4.59 3.34
CA VAL A 52 -13.77 -3.96 3.28
C VAL A 52 -14.07 -3.70 1.81
N ASP A 53 -15.07 -4.38 1.26
CA ASP A 53 -15.39 -4.27 -0.16
C ASP A 53 -15.84 -2.85 -0.52
N GLN A 54 -15.43 -2.39 -1.69
CA GLN A 54 -15.70 -1.04 -2.21
C GLN A 54 -15.29 0.12 -1.27
N MET A 55 -14.40 -0.11 -0.31
CA MET A 55 -13.95 0.94 0.61
C MET A 55 -12.90 1.83 -0.06
N ARG A 56 -13.30 3.06 -0.37
CA ARG A 56 -12.38 4.10 -0.82
C ARG A 56 -11.60 4.68 0.36
N TYR A 57 -10.36 5.09 0.11
CA TYR A 57 -9.49 5.65 1.14
C TYR A 57 -10.06 6.95 1.77
N ASP A 58 -10.75 7.80 0.98
CA ASP A 58 -11.32 9.05 1.47
C ASP A 58 -12.45 8.86 2.49
N TYR A 59 -13.03 7.66 2.61
CA TYR A 59 -14.02 7.38 3.65
C TYR A 59 -13.41 7.41 5.05
N LEU A 60 -12.13 7.05 5.19
CA LEU A 60 -11.43 7.12 6.48
C LEU A 60 -11.40 8.55 7.03
N THR A 61 -11.13 9.53 6.17
CA THR A 61 -11.05 10.94 6.59
C THR A 61 -12.42 11.61 6.59
N ARG A 62 -13.29 11.31 5.62
CA ARG A 62 -14.61 11.94 5.48
C ARG A 62 -15.53 11.68 6.67
N PHE A 63 -15.49 10.48 7.24
CA PHE A 63 -16.37 10.08 8.34
C PHE A 63 -15.62 9.96 9.67
N TRP A 64 -14.45 10.59 9.77
CA TRP A 64 -13.55 10.43 10.91
C TRP A 64 -14.22 10.68 12.27
N ASP A 65 -15.01 11.75 12.35
CA ASP A 65 -15.70 12.15 13.58
C ASP A 65 -16.86 11.21 13.96
N HIS A 66 -17.32 10.37 13.02
CA HIS A 66 -18.36 9.37 13.26
C HIS A 66 -17.80 8.01 13.69
N TYR A 67 -16.48 7.79 13.61
CA TYR A 67 -15.87 6.54 14.07
C TYR A 67 -15.60 6.55 15.58
N GLY A 68 -15.86 5.42 16.23
CA GLY A 68 -15.42 5.18 17.60
C GLY A 68 -13.91 4.89 17.69
N GLU A 69 -13.36 5.01 18.90
CA GLU A 69 -11.91 4.90 19.13
C GLU A 69 -11.36 3.49 18.90
N GLY A 70 -12.14 2.43 19.10
CA GLY A 70 -11.68 1.04 19.01
C GLY A 70 -11.57 0.43 17.61
N GLY A 71 -11.97 1.15 16.55
CA GLY A 71 -12.06 0.65 15.18
C GLY A 71 -11.02 1.26 14.23
N PHE A 72 -11.48 1.88 13.15
CA PHE A 72 -10.61 2.53 12.15
C PHE A 72 -9.65 3.55 12.76
N LYS A 73 -10.09 4.31 13.77
CA LYS A 73 -9.23 5.28 14.47
C LYS A 73 -8.01 4.61 15.11
N ARG A 74 -8.22 3.50 15.82
CA ARG A 74 -7.14 2.69 16.39
C ARG A 74 -6.17 2.21 15.32
N LEU A 75 -6.68 1.63 14.22
CA LEU A 75 -5.84 1.12 13.14
C LEU A 75 -4.97 2.21 12.51
N VAL A 76 -5.51 3.43 12.37
CA VAL A 76 -4.78 4.57 11.79
C VAL A 76 -3.79 5.19 12.77
N ASN A 77 -4.14 5.31 14.06
CA ASN A 77 -3.34 6.01 15.07
C ASN A 77 -2.25 5.13 15.70
N GLU A 78 -2.54 3.85 15.93
CA GLU A 78 -1.62 2.90 16.59
C GLU A 78 -0.93 1.95 15.58
N GLY A 79 -1.40 1.92 14.34
CA GLY A 79 -0.89 1.04 13.29
C GLY A 79 -0.03 1.78 12.25
N PHE A 80 0.07 1.17 11.07
CA PHE A 80 0.76 1.75 9.93
C PHE A 80 -0.26 2.02 8.81
N ASN A 81 -0.31 3.27 8.32
CA ASN A 81 -1.27 3.69 7.31
C ASN A 81 -0.61 4.01 5.96
N CYS A 82 -0.81 3.14 4.97
CA CYS A 82 -0.35 3.31 3.59
C CYS A 82 -1.31 4.19 2.78
N ARG A 83 -1.13 5.51 2.82
CA ARG A 83 -2.06 6.48 2.18
C ARG A 83 -2.02 6.51 0.64
N ASN A 84 -0.92 6.06 0.04
CA ASN A 84 -0.69 6.10 -1.40
C ASN A 84 -0.60 4.69 -2.00
N ASN A 85 -1.53 3.81 -1.62
CA ASN A 85 -1.60 2.46 -2.14
C ASN A 85 -2.61 2.38 -3.29
N HIS A 86 -2.22 1.76 -4.41
CA HIS A 86 -3.03 1.69 -5.62
C HIS A 86 -2.97 0.27 -6.22
N PHE A 87 -4.06 -0.15 -6.84
CA PHE A 87 -4.03 -1.34 -7.71
C PHE A 87 -3.15 -1.06 -8.92
N ASN A 88 -2.21 -1.96 -9.20
CA ASN A 88 -1.29 -1.88 -10.34
C ASN A 88 -1.81 -2.66 -11.56
N TYR A 89 -3.10 -2.96 -11.60
CA TYR A 89 -3.76 -3.71 -12.67
C TYR A 89 -5.18 -3.18 -12.92
N ALA A 90 -5.74 -3.63 -14.04
CA ALA A 90 -7.16 -3.50 -14.36
C ALA A 90 -7.68 -4.87 -14.85
N PRO A 91 -8.96 -5.22 -14.63
CA PRO A 91 -10.02 -4.44 -13.96
C PRO A 91 -9.97 -4.51 -12.42
N THR A 92 -10.42 -3.46 -11.73
CA THR A 92 -10.53 -3.40 -10.26
C THR A 92 -11.84 -4.00 -9.76
N SER A 93 -12.02 -5.31 -9.97
CA SER A 93 -13.19 -6.07 -9.52
C SER A 93 -12.88 -6.87 -8.25
N THR A 94 -13.93 -7.33 -7.55
CA THR A 94 -13.84 -8.03 -6.25
C THR A 94 -12.92 -9.26 -6.29
N GLY A 95 -13.15 -10.21 -7.22
CA GLY A 95 -12.38 -11.45 -7.34
C GLY A 95 -10.88 -11.22 -7.56
N PRO A 96 -10.47 -10.47 -8.62
CA PRO A 96 -9.09 -10.06 -8.84
C PRO A 96 -8.49 -9.34 -7.62
N GLY A 97 -9.23 -8.41 -7.03
CA GLY A 97 -8.90 -7.66 -5.82
C GLY A 97 -8.43 -8.56 -4.68
N HIS A 98 -9.30 -9.49 -4.27
CA HIS A 98 -9.03 -10.39 -3.16
C HIS A 98 -7.86 -11.33 -3.47
N ALA A 99 -7.82 -11.92 -4.67
CA ALA A 99 -6.73 -12.80 -5.06
C ALA A 99 -5.37 -12.09 -5.02
N SER A 100 -5.28 -10.85 -5.49
CA SER A 100 -4.02 -10.10 -5.47
C SER A 100 -3.55 -9.74 -4.05
N VAL A 101 -4.46 -9.38 -3.14
CA VAL A 101 -4.12 -9.03 -1.75
C VAL A 101 -3.47 -10.21 -1.02
N TYR A 102 -3.97 -11.43 -1.23
CA TYR A 102 -3.48 -12.61 -0.51
C TYR A 102 -2.34 -13.36 -1.22
N THR A 103 -2.23 -13.23 -2.55
CA THR A 103 -1.12 -13.85 -3.30
C THR A 103 0.09 -12.94 -3.45
N GLY A 104 -0.08 -11.62 -3.33
CA GLY A 104 0.98 -10.64 -3.61
C GLY A 104 1.34 -10.54 -5.09
N THR A 105 0.50 -11.05 -5.99
CA THR A 105 0.71 -11.02 -7.45
C THR A 105 -0.47 -10.37 -8.18
N THR A 106 -0.34 -10.15 -9.49
CA THR A 106 -1.39 -9.53 -10.31
C THR A 106 -2.28 -10.57 -10.99
N PRO A 107 -3.46 -10.18 -11.51
CA PRO A 107 -4.33 -11.06 -12.29
C PRO A 107 -3.66 -11.79 -13.45
N ALA A 108 -2.66 -11.17 -14.08
CA ALA A 108 -1.86 -11.79 -15.13
C ALA A 108 -1.02 -12.99 -14.65
N THR A 109 -0.70 -13.04 -13.36
CA THR A 109 0.09 -14.11 -12.74
C THR A 109 -0.80 -15.15 -12.07
N HIS A 110 -1.77 -14.74 -11.26
CA HIS A 110 -2.63 -15.68 -10.52
C HIS A 110 -3.87 -16.15 -11.32
N GLY A 111 -4.16 -15.56 -12.47
CA GLY A 111 -5.19 -16.03 -13.41
C GLY A 111 -6.64 -15.62 -13.10
N ILE A 112 -6.90 -14.95 -11.98
CA ILE A 112 -8.24 -14.43 -11.64
C ILE A 112 -8.39 -13.03 -12.25
N ILE A 113 -8.89 -12.97 -13.48
CA ILE A 113 -8.92 -11.77 -14.33
C ILE A 113 -10.21 -10.94 -14.22
N GLY A 114 -11.24 -11.48 -13.60
CA GLY A 114 -12.52 -10.82 -13.36
C GLY A 114 -13.38 -11.64 -12.41
N ASN A 115 -14.54 -11.09 -12.02
CA ASN A 115 -15.56 -11.89 -11.32
C ASN A 115 -16.13 -12.95 -12.27
N ASN A 116 -16.27 -12.58 -13.55
CA ASN A 116 -16.68 -13.47 -14.61
C ASN A 116 -15.79 -13.24 -15.82
N TRP A 117 -15.54 -14.30 -16.59
CA TRP A 117 -14.89 -14.20 -17.90
C TRP A 117 -15.42 -15.27 -18.84
N TYR A 118 -15.24 -15.06 -20.14
CA TYR A 118 -15.58 -16.04 -21.15
C TYR A 118 -14.44 -17.04 -21.32
N ASP A 119 -14.75 -18.32 -21.17
CA ASP A 119 -13.84 -19.41 -21.53
C ASP A 119 -14.19 -19.94 -22.93
N LYS A 120 -13.23 -19.78 -23.84
CA LYS A 120 -13.36 -20.20 -25.24
C LYS A 120 -13.36 -21.72 -25.43
N TYR A 121 -12.83 -22.49 -24.48
CA TYR A 121 -12.76 -23.95 -24.60
C TYR A 121 -14.06 -24.61 -24.17
N SER A 122 -14.67 -24.13 -23.08
CA SER A 122 -16.02 -24.54 -22.65
C SER A 122 -17.14 -23.82 -23.40
N ASN A 123 -16.81 -22.76 -24.15
CA ASN A 123 -17.76 -21.92 -24.88
C ASN A 123 -18.84 -21.34 -23.95
N SER A 124 -18.41 -20.89 -22.76
CA SER A 124 -19.30 -20.46 -21.68
C SER A 124 -18.70 -19.32 -20.84
N SER A 125 -19.54 -18.60 -20.10
CA SER A 125 -19.08 -17.64 -19.10
C SER A 125 -18.83 -18.38 -17.78
N VAL A 126 -17.64 -18.21 -17.21
CA VAL A 126 -17.22 -18.82 -15.94
C VAL A 126 -17.23 -17.76 -14.84
N TYR A 127 -17.59 -18.14 -13.61
CA TYR A 127 -17.48 -17.29 -12.42
C TYR A 127 -16.21 -17.64 -11.65
N CYS A 128 -15.55 -16.65 -11.04
CA CYS A 128 -14.22 -16.80 -10.47
C CYS A 128 -14.09 -17.85 -9.35
N ALA A 129 -15.20 -18.16 -8.69
CA ALA A 129 -15.25 -19.16 -7.63
C ALA A 129 -16.23 -20.31 -7.94
N SER A 130 -16.74 -20.45 -9.16
CA SER A 130 -17.65 -21.56 -9.47
C SER A 130 -16.93 -22.90 -9.43
N ASP A 131 -17.53 -23.88 -8.78
CA ASP A 131 -17.01 -25.25 -8.69
C ASP A 131 -18.15 -26.27 -8.74
N THR A 132 -18.31 -26.90 -9.90
CA THR A 132 -19.36 -27.91 -10.13
C THR A 132 -19.11 -29.22 -9.40
N THR A 133 -17.96 -29.39 -8.73
CA THR A 133 -17.67 -30.56 -7.91
C THR A 133 -18.17 -30.43 -6.48
N GLN A 134 -18.57 -29.22 -6.06
CA GLN A 134 -19.16 -28.97 -4.75
C GLN A 134 -20.68 -29.06 -4.77
N THR A 135 -21.28 -29.41 -3.64
CA THR A 135 -22.73 -29.45 -3.46
C THR A 135 -23.10 -28.65 -2.23
N SER A 136 -24.19 -27.88 -2.33
CA SER A 136 -24.69 -27.08 -1.21
C SER A 136 -25.29 -27.95 -0.12
N VAL A 137 -25.09 -27.56 1.14
CA VAL A 137 -25.76 -28.19 2.28
C VAL A 137 -27.09 -27.49 2.52
N GLY A 138 -28.19 -28.25 2.55
CA GLY A 138 -29.53 -27.72 2.91
C GLY A 138 -30.27 -27.00 1.78
N THR A 139 -29.77 -27.02 0.54
CA THR A 139 -30.49 -26.51 -0.64
C THR A 139 -30.14 -27.34 -1.88
N ALA A 140 -31.07 -27.43 -2.83
CA ALA A 140 -30.86 -28.05 -4.14
C ALA A 140 -30.49 -27.03 -5.23
N SER A 141 -30.26 -25.76 -4.84
CA SER A 141 -29.89 -24.71 -5.78
C SER A 141 -28.41 -24.81 -6.16
N ASP A 142 -28.12 -24.58 -7.44
CA ASP A 142 -26.76 -24.52 -7.97
C ASP A 142 -25.97 -23.29 -7.47
N ALA A 143 -26.64 -22.33 -6.80
CA ALA A 143 -26.01 -21.09 -6.35
C ALA A 143 -24.85 -21.29 -5.35
N GLY A 144 -24.83 -22.42 -4.63
CA GLY A 144 -23.74 -22.74 -3.71
C GLY A 144 -22.72 -23.75 -4.27
N MET A 145 -22.74 -24.03 -5.57
CA MET A 145 -21.66 -24.78 -6.24
C MET A 145 -20.43 -23.88 -6.42
N MET A 146 -19.79 -23.52 -5.31
CA MET A 146 -18.68 -22.58 -5.24
C MET A 146 -17.50 -23.18 -4.48
N SER A 147 -16.28 -22.80 -4.85
CA SER A 147 -15.07 -23.12 -4.09
C SER A 147 -15.08 -22.47 -2.70
N PRO A 148 -14.55 -23.14 -1.65
CA PRO A 148 -14.47 -22.61 -0.29
C PRO A 148 -13.63 -21.33 -0.13
#